data_AF-A0A1G3HSM1-F1
#
_entry.id   AF-A0A1G3HSM1-F1
#
_cell.length_a   1.000
_cell.length_b   1.000
_cell.length_c   1.000
_cell.angle_alpha   90.00
_cell.angle_beta   90.00
_cell.angle_gamma   90.00
#
_symmetry.space_group_name_H-M   'P 1'
#
loop_
_entity.id
_entity.type
_entity.pdbx_description
1 polymer ?
#
loop_
_entity_poly.entity_id
_entity_poly.type
_entity_poly.pdbx_seq_one_letter_code
_entity_poly.pdbx_strand_id
1 'polypeptide(L)' 'MEAPSERFKLNVYILGRTLRADGIRVAVFRQVQDRAGSWKDAAVPEETGAKIEDAILIRARQLRNQSTQK' A
#
# COMPACT_ATOMS: atom_id res chain seq x y z
N MET A 1 12.86 8.87 12.08
CA MET A 1 13.61 9.50 10.99
C MET A 1 12.59 9.87 9.92
N GLU A 2 12.20 11.13 9.82
CA GLU A 2 11.52 11.58 8.60
C GLU A 2 12.55 11.51 7.48
N ALA A 3 12.23 10.85 6.37
CA ALA A 3 12.98 10.97 5.13
C ALA A 3 12.29 12.07 4.30
N PRO A 4 12.58 13.36 4.53
CA PRO A 4 11.88 14.46 3.85
C PRO A 4 12.07 14.42 2.32
N SER A 5 13.10 13.70 1.86
CA SER A 5 13.45 13.53 0.45
C SER A 5 12.89 12.24 -0.16
N GLU A 6 11.94 11.57 0.48
CA GLU A 6 11.32 10.35 -0.05
C GLU A 6 9.80 10.41 0.10
N ARG A 7 9.08 10.05 -0.96
CA ARG A 7 7.62 9.95 -0.95
C ARG A 7 7.14 8.68 -1.62
N PHE A 8 6.01 8.19 -1.12
CA PHE A 8 5.31 7.05 -1.70
C PHE A 8 3.93 7.48 -2.16
N LYS A 9 3.55 7.01 -3.35
CA LYS A 9 2.18 7.08 -3.86
C LYS A 9 1.67 5.64 -3.98
N LEU A 10 0.46 5.42 -3.50
CA LEU A 10 -0.21 4.13 -3.56
C LEU A 10 -1.49 4.30 -4.37
N ASN A 11 -1.67 3.47 -5.41
CA ASN A 11 -2.95 3.31 -6.06
C ASN A 11 -3.54 1.97 -5.62
N VAL A 12 -4.71 2.01 -4.97
CA VAL A 12 -5.38 0.83 -4.41
C VAL A 12 -6.69 0.60 -5.15
N TYR A 13 -6.85 -0.61 -5.70
CA TYR A 13 -8.05 -1.02 -6.42
C TYR A 13 -8.76 -2.12 -5.65
N ILE A 14 -10.05 -1.95 -5.41
CA ILE A 14 -10.92 -2.97 -4.81
C ILE A 14 -11.64 -3.68 -5.95
N LEU A 15 -11.28 -4.93 -6.18
CA LEU A 15 -11.74 -5.72 -7.32
C LEU A 15 -12.98 -6.56 -6.98
N GLY A 16 -13.26 -6.78 -5.70
CA GLY A 16 -14.38 -7.60 -5.26
C GLY A 16 -14.91 -7.23 -3.88
N ARG A 17 -16.14 -7.66 -3.59
CA ARG A 17 -16.82 -7.41 -2.30
C ARG A 17 -16.36 -8.33 -1.17
N THR A 18 -15.69 -9.43 -1.50
CA THR A 18 -15.18 -10.40 -0.53
C THR A 18 -13.72 -10.13 -0.21
N LEU A 19 -13.37 -10.16 1.09
CA LEU A 19 -11.98 -10.00 1.59
C LEU A 19 -11.11 -11.24 1.31
N ARG A 20 -10.83 -11.48 0.03
CA ARG A 20 -9.92 -12.53 -0.47
C ARG A 20 -8.64 -11.92 -1.04
N ALA A 21 -7.60 -12.75 -1.18
CA ALA A 21 -6.28 -12.35 -1.70
C ALA A 21 -6.34 -11.74 -3.10
N ASP A 22 -7.30 -12.18 -3.93
CA ASP A 22 -7.55 -11.68 -5.29
C ASP A 22 -8.44 -10.42 -5.34
N GLY A 23 -9.01 -10.00 -4.20
CA GLY A 23 -10.01 -8.94 -4.13
C GLY A 23 -9.45 -7.52 -4.09
N ILE A 24 -8.12 -7.36 -3.97
CA ILE A 24 -7.44 -6.08 -3.87
C ILE A 24 -6.18 -6.10 -4.74
N ARG A 25 -5.88 -4.97 -5.36
CA ARG A 25 -4.61 -4.76 -6.07
C ARG A 25 -3.98 -3.45 -5.65
N VAL A 26 -2.70 -3.45 -5.34
CA VAL A 26 -1.94 -2.27 -4.91
C VAL A 26 -0.78 -2.02 -5.86
N ALA A 27 -0.76 -0.83 -6.46
CA ALA A 27 0.40 -0.34 -7.19
C ALA A 27 1.15 0.69 -6.32
N VAL A 28 2.45 0.46 -6.14
CA VAL A 28 3.32 1.26 -5.28
C VAL A 28 4.30 2.04 -6.16
N PHE A 29 4.37 3.35 -5.93
CA PHE A 29 5.30 4.24 -6.58
C PHE A 29 6.13 4.92 -5.52
N ARG A 30 7.44 4.95 -5.71
CA ARG A 30 8.38 5.61 -4.83
C ARG A 30 9.10 6.69 -5.61
N GLN A 31 9.22 7.86 -5.02
CA GLN A 31 9.98 8.95 -5.58
C GLN A 31 10.94 9.51 -4.55
N VAL A 32 12.16 9.79 -4.99
CA VAL A 32 13.18 10.46 -4.19
C VAL A 32 13.44 11.84 -4.75
N GLN A 33 13.69 12.80 -3.87
CA GLN A 33 14.03 14.16 -4.25
C GLN A 33 15.52 14.22 -4.58
N ASP A 34 15.87 14.73 -5.76
CA ASP A 34 17.26 14.97 -6.12
C ASP A 34 17.80 16.28 -5.49
N ARG A 35 19.10 16.52 -5.67
CA ARG A 35 19.78 17.72 -5.13
C ARG A 35 19.23 19.03 -5.68
N ALA A 36 18.53 19.01 -6.81
CA ALA A 36 17.89 20.16 -7.41
C ALA A 36 16.42 20.32 -6.97
N GLY A 37 15.94 19.48 -6.04
CA GLY A 37 14.58 19.53 -5.51
C GLY A 37 13.54 18.80 -6.36
N SER A 38 13.94 18.13 -7.44
CA SER A 38 13.02 17.43 -8.35
C SER A 38 12.74 16.01 -7.90
N TRP A 39 11.49 15.56 -8.02
CA TRP A 39 11.08 14.20 -7.69
C TRP A 39 11.36 13.25 -8.85
N LYS A 40 12.09 12.16 -8.58
CA LYS A 40 12.41 11.12 -9.55
C LYS A 40 11.94 9.77 -9.07
N ASP A 41 11.40 8.98 -9.99
CA ASP A 41 10.98 7.61 -9.70
C ASP A 41 12.18 6.79 -9.23
N ALA A 42 11.94 6.00 -8.19
CA ALA A 42 12.92 5.11 -7.61
C ALA A 42 12.36 3.70 -7.53
N ALA A 43 13.25 2.72 -7.63
CA ALA A 43 12.85 1.32 -7.55
C ALA A 43 12.14 1.03 -6.22
N VAL A 44 11.04 0.30 -6.33
CA VAL A 44 10.31 -0.30 -5.22
C VAL A 44 10.56 -1.81 -5.30
N PRO A 45 10.86 -2.49 -4.20
CA PRO A 45 10.94 -3.95 -4.18
C PRO A 45 9.63 -4.55 -4.70
N GLU A 46 9.71 -5.54 -5.58
CA GLU A 46 8.52 -6.13 -6.24
C GLU A 46 7.49 -6.67 -5.23
N GLU A 47 7.98 -7.25 -4.13
CA GLU A 47 7.16 -7.76 -3.03
C GLU A 47 6.41 -6.70 -2.21
N THR A 48 6.73 -5.40 -2.37
CA THR A 48 6.13 -4.34 -1.55
C THR A 48 4.63 -4.24 -1.78
N GLY A 49 4.17 -4.37 -3.03
CA GLY A 49 2.74 -4.34 -3.35
C GLY A 49 1.99 -5.48 -2.66
N ALA A 50 2.49 -6.70 -2.81
CA ALA A 50 1.91 -7.90 -2.18
C ALA A 50 1.88 -7.81 -0.65
N LYS A 51 2.95 -7.32 -0.02
CA LYS A 51 3.00 -7.11 1.45
C LYS A 51 1.93 -6.11 1.93
N ILE A 52 1.68 -5.06 1.16
CA ILE A 52 0.63 -4.08 1.49
C ILE A 52 -0.76 -4.69 1.28
N GLU A 53 -0.97 -5.46 0.20
CA GLU A 53 -2.22 -6.19 -0.04
C GLU A 53 -2.57 -7.11 1.14
N ASP A 54 -1.61 -7.93 1.58
CA ASP A 54 -1.77 -8.82 2.73
C ASP A 54 -2.08 -8.06 4.02
N ALA A 55 -1.35 -6.96 4.29
CA ALA A 55 -1.57 -6.13 5.47
C ALA A 55 -2.99 -5.52 5.48
N ILE A 56 -3.47 -5.03 4.34
CA ILE A 56 -4.83 -4.51 4.21
C ILE A 56 -5.86 -5.61 4.47
N LEU A 57 -5.68 -6.81 3.90
CA LEU A 57 -6.59 -7.93 4.09
C LEU A 57 -6.64 -8.41 5.54
N ILE A 58 -5.49 -8.49 6.22
CA ILE A 58 -5.42 -8.83 7.64
C ILE A 58 -6.19 -7.79 8.46
N ARG A 59 -5.94 -6.49 8.23
CA ARG A 59 -6.61 -5.43 8.99
C ARG A 59 -8.12 -5.41 8.73
N ALA A 60 -8.55 -5.61 7.49
CA ALA A 60 -9.96 -5.67 7.13
C ALA A 60 -10.69 -6.85 7.80
N ARG A 61 -10.05 -8.02 7.90
CA ARG A 61 -10.60 -9.18 8.64
C ARG A 61 -10.75 -8.88 10.12
N GLN A 62 -9.76 -8.23 10.75
CA GLN A 62 -9.84 -7.82 12.15
C GLN A 62 -11.00 -6.86 12.39
N LEU A 63 -11.16 -5.84 11.55
CA LEU A 63 -12.26 -4.87 11.65
C LEU A 63 -13.63 -5.54 11.51
N ARG A 64 -13.78 -6.50 10.60
CA ARG A 64 -15.01 -7.28 10.44
C ARG A 64 -15.34 -8.12 11.68
N ASN A 65 -14.33 -8.75 12.29
CA ASN A 65 -14.53 -9.53 13.51
C ASN A 65 -14.95 -8.60 14.68
N GLN A 66 -14.32 -7.43 14.79
CA GLN A 66 -14.67 -6.41 15.80
C GLN A 66 -16.08 -5.85 15.62
N SER A 67 -16.54 -5.65 14.37
CA SER A 67 -17.89 -5.16 14.11
C SER A 67 -18.98 -6.19 14.40
N THR A 68 -18.65 -7.49 14.34
CA THR A 68 -19.60 -8.59 14.58
C THR A 68 -19.74 -8.91 16.07
N GLN A 69 -18.81 -8.45 16.90
CA GLN A 69 -18.80 -8.67 18.36
C GLN A 69 -19.59 -7.59 19.13
N LYS A 70 -20.12 -6.57 18.44
CA LYS A 70 -21.02 -5.55 19.00
C LYS A 70 -22.48 -5.91 18.72
#